data_AF-A0A2F0AG05-F1
#
_entry.id   AF-A0A2F0AG05-F1
#
_cell.length_a   1.000
_cell.length_b   1.000
_cell.length_c   1.000
_cell.angle_alpha   90.00
_cell.angle_beta   90.00
_cell.angle_gamma   90.00
#
_symmetry.space_group_name_H-M   'P 1'
#
loop_
_entity.id
_entity.type
_entity.pdbx_description
1 polymer ?
#
loop_
_entity_poly.entity_id
_entity_poly.type
_entity_poly.pdbx_seq_one_letter_code
_entity_poly.pdbx_strand_id
1 'polypeptide(L)'
;MITERAYLPYYYKTKVNNLDAILTKGTWEVQNDFMAGPYVNYIIKDTLNNRNIVIEGFSFAPSESKRDYMFELNTIITTMKLVK
;
A
#
# COMPACT_ATOMS: atom_id res chain seq x y z
N MET A 1 -9.55 -6.72 -9.74
CA MET A 1 -8.15 -6.38 -9.49
C MET A 1 -7.55 -7.50 -8.66
N ILE A 2 -6.41 -8.04 -9.08
CA ILE A 2 -5.63 -9.03 -8.32
C ILE A 2 -4.19 -8.54 -8.20
N THR A 3 -3.44 -9.05 -7.23
CA THR A 3 -1.98 -8.96 -7.27
C THR A 3 -1.47 -9.71 -8.49
N GLU A 4 -0.54 -9.09 -9.23
CA GLU A 4 0.14 -9.68 -10.38
C GLU A 4 0.67 -11.09 -10.04
N ARG A 5 0.48 -12.04 -10.96
CA ARG A 5 0.87 -13.44 -10.73
C ARG A 5 2.34 -13.73 -11.03
N ALA A 6 2.99 -12.87 -11.80
CA ALA A 6 4.37 -13.07 -12.24
C ALA A 6 5.38 -12.92 -11.09
N TYR A 7 5.06 -12.11 -10.07
CA TYR A 7 5.95 -11.82 -8.95
C TYR A 7 5.21 -11.82 -7.61
N LEU A 8 5.86 -12.34 -6.57
CA LEU A 8 5.35 -12.20 -5.21
C LEU A 8 5.45 -10.74 -4.75
N PRO A 9 4.47 -10.25 -3.97
CA PRO A 9 4.61 -8.96 -3.30
C PRO A 9 5.84 -8.92 -2.43
N TYR A 10 6.50 -7.76 -2.42
CA TYR A 10 7.48 -7.45 -1.40
C TYR A 10 6.78 -7.34 -0.05
N TYR A 11 7.44 -7.85 0.99
CA TYR A 11 6.96 -7.85 2.36
C TYR A 11 8.01 -7.25 3.29
N TYR A 12 7.61 -6.29 4.11
CA TYR A 12 8.48 -5.64 5.10
C TYR A 12 7.76 -5.47 6.43
N LYS A 13 8.48 -5.72 7.53
CA LYS A 13 8.08 -5.22 8.84
C LYS A 13 8.55 -3.79 8.98
N THR A 14 7.69 -2.90 9.44
CA THR A 14 7.97 -1.48 9.59
C THR A 14 7.20 -0.89 10.77
N LYS A 15 7.29 0.42 10.96
CA LYS A 15 6.48 1.17 11.92
C LYS A 15 5.81 2.35 11.25
N VAL A 16 4.57 2.63 11.64
CA VAL A 16 3.83 3.85 11.28
C VAL A 16 3.37 4.50 12.57
N ASN A 17 3.72 5.76 12.82
CA ASN A 17 3.43 6.46 14.08
C ASN A 17 3.85 5.66 15.33
N ASN A 18 5.05 5.08 15.31
CA ASN A 18 5.60 4.17 16.34
C ASN A 18 4.84 2.85 16.58
N LEU A 19 3.73 2.60 15.88
CA LEU A 19 3.00 1.35 15.92
C LEU A 19 3.61 0.34 14.97
N ASP A 20 3.61 -0.94 15.35
CA ASP A 20 4.07 -2.01 14.48
C ASP A 20 3.16 -2.13 13.26
N ALA A 21 3.78 -2.25 12.08
CA ALA A 21 3.09 -2.36 10.82
C ALA A 21 3.77 -3.36 9.89
N ILE A 22 2.97 -3.91 8.98
CA ILE A 22 3.43 -4.68 7.83
C ILE A 22 3.20 -3.82 6.60
N LEU A 23 4.22 -3.73 5.74
CA LEU A 23 4.14 -3.09 4.45
C LEU A 23 4.26 -4.16 3.36
N THR A 24 3.28 -4.22 2.47
CA THR A 24 3.39 -4.97 1.23
C THR A 24 3.37 -4.04 0.01
N LYS A 25 4.16 -4.37 -1.00
CA LYS A 25 4.24 -3.62 -2.25
C LYS A 25 4.25 -4.60 -3.41
N GLY A 26 3.64 -4.21 -4.52
CA GLY A 26 3.68 -5.02 -5.73
C GLY A 26 2.95 -4.33 -6.87
N THR A 27 2.64 -5.13 -7.88
CA THR A 27 1.84 -4.72 -9.03
C THR A 27 0.45 -5.32 -8.87
N TRP A 28 -0.58 -4.52 -9.12
CA TRP A 28 -1.94 -4.99 -9.33
C TRP A 28 -2.19 -5.17 -10.83
N GLU A 29 -3.05 -6.11 -11.20
CA GLU A 29 -3.52 -6.33 -12.57
C GLU A 29 -5.05 -6.54 -12.62
N VAL A 30 -5.65 -6.27 -13.77
CA VAL A 30 -7.02 -6.70 -14.07
C VAL A 30 -6.95 -8.10 -14.67
N GLN A 31 -7.68 -9.04 -14.05
CA GLN A 31 -7.70 -10.41 -14.53
C GLN A 31 -8.24 -10.46 -15.97
N ASN A 32 -7.51 -11.15 -16.85
CA ASN A 32 -7.81 -11.28 -18.29
C ASN A 32 -7.73 -9.96 -19.08
N ASP A 33 -6.98 -8.97 -18.59
CA ASP A 33 -6.74 -7.69 -19.26
C ASP A 33 -5.28 -7.24 -19.03
N PHE A 34 -4.81 -6.25 -19.78
CA PHE A 34 -3.43 -5.74 -19.74
C PHE A 34 -3.26 -4.53 -18.82
N MET A 35 -4.33 -4.11 -18.13
CA MET A 35 -4.26 -3.00 -17.18
C MET A 35 -3.56 -3.43 -15.89
N ALA A 36 -2.50 -2.70 -15.54
CA ALA A 36 -1.72 -2.93 -14.34
C ALA A 36 -1.13 -1.64 -13.76
N GLY A 37 -0.71 -1.68 -12.50
CA GLY A 37 -0.05 -0.57 -11.84
C GLY A 37 0.53 -0.94 -10.48
N PRO A 38 1.36 -0.07 -9.88
CA PRO A 38 1.93 -0.34 -8.57
C PRO A 38 0.94 -0.02 -7.44
N TYR A 39 1.07 -0.76 -6.33
CA TYR A 39 0.37 -0.50 -5.07
C TYR A 39 1.32 -0.50 -3.86
N VAL A 40 0.87 0.12 -2.77
CA VAL A 40 1.38 -0.05 -1.41
C VAL A 40 0.22 -0.43 -0.51
N ASN A 41 0.46 -1.34 0.43
CA ASN A 41 -0.52 -1.72 1.43
C ASN A 41 0.16 -1.74 2.80
N TYR A 42 -0.50 -1.14 3.79
CA TYR A 42 -0.07 -1.08 5.18
C TYR A 42 -1.10 -1.76 6.07
N ILE A 43 -0.65 -2.71 6.89
CA ILE A 43 -1.42 -3.30 7.98
C ILE A 43 -0.80 -2.80 9.27
N ILE A 44 -1.48 -1.89 9.96
CA ILE A 44 -1.01 -1.22 11.18
C ILE A 44 -1.76 -1.80 12.37
N LYS A 45 -1.01 -2.22 13.38
CA LYS A 45 -1.56 -2.72 14.64
C LYS A 45 -1.84 -1.54 15.58
N ASP A 46 -3.05 -1.01 15.53
CA ASP A 46 -3.53 0.08 16.38
C ASP A 46 -3.90 -0.47 17.77
N THR A 47 -2.89 -0.57 18.63
CA THR A 47 -3.03 -1.04 20.01
C THR A 47 -3.79 -0.05 20.91
N LEU A 48 -3.87 1.23 20.53
CA LEU A 48 -4.57 2.26 21.29
C LEU A 48 -6.10 2.07 21.22
N ASN A 49 -6.60 1.67 20.05
CA ASN A 49 -8.04 1.43 19.81
C ASN A 49 -8.39 -0.06 19.64
N ASN A 50 -7.46 -0.96 19.95
CA ASN A 50 -7.63 -2.41 19.85
C ASN A 50 -8.16 -2.89 18.48
N ARG A 51 -7.57 -2.39 17.39
CA ARG A 51 -7.95 -2.75 16.01
C ARG A 51 -6.74 -2.90 15.09
N ASN A 52 -6.95 -3.53 13.95
CA ASN A 52 -5.99 -3.47 12.84
C ASN A 52 -6.52 -2.48 11.80
N ILE A 53 -5.66 -1.60 11.31
CA ILE A 53 -5.98 -0.67 10.24
C ILE A 53 -5.27 -1.18 8.98
N VAL A 54 -6.05 -1.49 7.95
CA VAL A 54 -5.54 -1.87 6.63
C VAL A 54 -5.78 -0.71 5.69
N ILE A 55 -4.70 -0.14 5.13
CA ILE A 55 -4.78 0.94 4.15
C ILE A 55 -4.02 0.53 2.90
N GLU A 56 -4.70 0.62 1.77
CA GLU A 56 -4.13 0.33 0.45
C GLU A 56 -4.23 1.56 -0.44
N GLY A 57 -3.13 1.87 -1.12
CA GLY A 57 -3.05 2.89 -2.14
C GLY A 57 -2.47 2.31 -3.41
N PHE A 58 -3.09 2.59 -4.55
CA PHE A 58 -2.62 2.17 -5.85
C PHE A 58 -2.68 3.32 -6.84
N SER A 59 -1.83 3.27 -7.87
CA SER A 59 -1.86 4.26 -8.95
C SER A 59 -2.25 3.61 -10.27
N PHE A 60 -3.13 4.29 -11.01
CA PHE A 60 -3.45 3.99 -12.40
C PHE A 60 -3.12 5.22 -13.25
N ALA A 61 -2.00 5.18 -13.96
CA ALA A 61 -1.54 6.28 -14.78
C ALA A 61 -0.73 5.74 -15.97
N PRO A 62 -1.38 5.17 -17.01
CA PRO A 62 -0.70 4.41 -18.06
C PRO A 62 0.37 5.23 -18.80
N SER A 63 0.10 6.51 -19.07
CA SER A 63 0.99 7.39 -19.84
C SER A 63 2.03 8.15 -19.01
N GLU A 64 2.04 7.99 -17.68
CA GLU A 64 2.85 8.79 -16.77
C GLU A 64 3.82 7.93 -15.94
N SER A 65 4.91 8.53 -15.48
CA SER A 65 5.76 7.92 -14.45
C SER A 65 5.00 7.82 -13.14
N LYS A 66 4.96 6.63 -12.55
CA LYS A 66 4.18 6.38 -11.33
C LYS A 66 4.97 6.60 -10.04
N ARG A 67 6.28 6.90 -10.12
CA ARG A 67 7.16 7.03 -8.96
C ARG A 67 6.63 8.06 -7.96
N ASP A 68 6.24 9.23 -8.45
CA ASP A 68 5.81 10.34 -7.60
C ASP A 68 4.46 10.06 -6.96
N TYR A 69 3.53 9.44 -7.68
CA TYR A 69 2.27 8.92 -7.09
C TYR A 69 2.53 7.91 -5.98
N MET A 70 3.48 6.99 -6.18
CA MET A 70 3.83 6.02 -5.14
C MET A 70 4.48 6.68 -3.91
N PHE A 71 5.28 7.72 -4.12
CA PHE A 71 5.85 8.52 -3.03
C PHE A 71 4.76 9.28 -2.27
N GLU A 72 3.81 9.88 -2.97
CA GLU A 72 2.68 10.60 -2.40
C GLU A 72 1.76 9.66 -1.59
N LEU A 73 1.36 8.52 -2.16
CA LEU A 73 0.57 7.51 -1.47
C LEU A 73 1.25 7.03 -0.18
N ASN A 74 2.55 6.74 -0.26
CA ASN A 74 3.35 6.36 0.91
C ASN A 74 3.35 7.47 1.97
N THR A 75 3.48 8.72 1.55
CA THR A 75 3.48 9.90 2.45
C THR A 75 2.12 10.07 3.12
N ILE A 76 1.02 10.00 2.38
CA ILE A 76 -0.34 10.10 2.92
C ILE A 76 -0.58 9.04 4.00
N ILE A 77 -0.26 7.77 3.70
CA ILE A 77 -0.50 6.67 4.64
C ILE A 77 0.40 6.80 5.88
N THR A 78 1.68 7.11 5.70
CA THR A 78 2.63 7.16 6.82
C THR A 78 2.48 8.40 7.70
N THR A 79 1.80 9.45 7.22
CA THR A 79 1.53 10.69 7.98
C THR A 79 0.12 10.77 8.54
N MET A 80 -0.69 9.71 8.42
CA MET A 80 -2.03 9.68 8.99
C MET A 80 -1.99 9.97 10.50
N LYS A 81 -3.04 10.56 11.05
CA LYS A 81 -3.18 10.75 12.50
C LYS A 81 -4.27 9.84 13.04
N LEU A 82 -3.98 9.16 14.13
CA LEU A 82 -4.99 8.44 14.89
C LEU A 82 -5.70 9.43 15.81
N VAL A 83 -7.01 9.56 15.62
CA VAL A 83 -7.90 10.31 16.51
C VAL A 83 -8.53 9.30 17.47
N LYS A 84 -8.62 9.68 18.75
CA LYS A 84 -9.25 8.89 19.81
C LYS A 84 -10.73 9.21 19.90
#